data_AF-M8A349-F1
#
_entry.id   AF-M8A349-F1
#
_cell.length_a   1.000
_cell.length_b   1.000
_cell.length_c   1.000
_cell.angle_alpha   90.00
_cell.angle_beta   90.00
_cell.angle_gamma   90.00
#
_symmetry.space_group_name_H-M   'P 1'
#
loop_
_entity.id
_entity.type
_entity.pdbx_description
1 polymer ?
#
loop_
_entity_poly.entity_id
_entity_poly.type
_entity_poly.pdbx_seq_one_letter_code
_entity_poly.pdbx_strand_id
1 'polypeptide(L)'
;MEASSLETASVLLSEGDITTCDADGIRQFLGGLSGVRSLDFYCGDRQLEVKNNHGWCPTFNNLTNLTLDSWCVHADLYALIVFLQNSPNLKKLTLKLNEPRYHNGVVSAIIGELEDRSFTCEQLEIVEIICSEGNELLLLGVYQFLLEEGGIRPDQMRVSHRN
;
A
#
# COMPACT_ATOMS: atom_id res chain seq x y z
N MET A 1 15.73 5.73 26.22
CA MET A 1 14.76 4.84 25.55
C MET A 1 15.54 4.03 24.56
N GLU A 2 15.72 2.74 24.83
CA GLU A 2 16.37 1.84 23.89
C GLU A 2 15.45 1.63 22.69
N ALA A 3 15.98 1.83 21.48
CA ALA A 3 15.33 1.48 20.23
C ALA A 3 15.39 -0.06 20.07
N SER A 4 14.68 -0.77 20.94
CA SER A 4 14.41 -2.19 20.74
C SER A 4 13.61 -2.34 19.45
N SER A 5 14.30 -2.83 18.43
CA SER A 5 13.86 -3.26 17.11
C SER A 5 12.35 -3.44 16.98
N LEU A 6 11.70 -2.45 16.38
CA LEU A 6 10.32 -2.61 15.93
C LEU A 6 10.36 -3.55 14.71
N GLU A 7 10.31 -4.87 14.92
CA GLU A 7 10.33 -5.84 13.82
C GLU A 7 9.07 -5.75 12.97
N THR A 8 7.95 -5.34 13.58
CA THR A 8 6.64 -5.19 12.94
C THR A 8 5.97 -3.90 13.39
N ALA A 9 5.35 -3.18 12.46
CA ALA A 9 4.43 -2.08 12.73
C ALA A 9 3.07 -2.35 12.08
N SER A 10 2.01 -1.95 12.75
CA SER A 10 0.67 -1.85 12.16
C SER A 10 0.18 -0.42 12.34
N VAL A 11 -0.25 0.18 11.25
CA VAL A 11 -0.62 1.59 11.16
C VAL A 11 -2.06 1.64 10.70
N LEU A 12 -2.90 2.26 11.51
CA LEU A 12 -4.23 2.67 11.12
C LEU A 12 -4.24 4.19 11.11
N LEU A 13 -4.36 4.79 9.92
CA LEU A 13 -4.56 6.23 9.81
C LEU A 13 -6.05 6.53 9.83
N SER A 14 -6.58 6.82 11.02
CA SER A 14 -7.97 7.24 11.20
C SER A 14 -8.05 8.75 11.49
N GLU A 15 -9.24 9.32 11.36
CA GLU A 15 -9.48 10.72 11.69
C GLU A 15 -9.23 10.93 13.20
N GLY A 16 -8.10 11.58 13.53
CA GLY A 16 -7.64 11.79 14.91
C GLY A 16 -6.16 11.45 15.13
N ASP A 17 -5.57 10.59 14.30
CA ASP A 17 -4.18 10.11 14.46
C ASP A 17 -3.14 11.06 13.84
N ILE A 18 -3.56 11.92 12.91
CA ILE A 18 -2.73 12.97 12.31
C ILE A 18 -3.54 14.27 12.31
N THR A 19 -2.99 15.35 12.88
CA THR A 19 -3.63 16.67 12.92
C THR A 19 -3.87 17.26 11.52
N THR A 20 -3.12 16.76 10.53
CA THR A 20 -3.33 16.99 9.12
C THR A 20 -3.18 15.64 8.40
N CYS A 21 -4.28 15.03 7.95
CA CYS A 21 -4.22 13.93 6.98
C CYS A 21 -3.80 14.50 5.62
N ASP A 22 -2.60 15.08 5.55
CA ASP A 22 -1.96 15.55 4.33
C ASP A 22 -0.69 14.72 4.07
N ALA A 23 -0.10 14.94 2.90
CA ALA A 23 1.08 14.19 2.47
C ALA A 23 2.26 14.33 3.45
N ASP A 24 2.44 15.50 4.05
CA ASP A 24 3.55 15.78 4.98
C ASP A 24 3.38 15.05 6.32
N GLY A 25 2.16 15.04 6.86
CA GLY A 25 1.85 14.29 8.08
C GLY A 25 2.08 12.79 7.92
N ILE A 26 1.67 12.24 6.78
CA ILE A 26 1.91 10.81 6.46
C ILE A 26 3.39 10.54 6.28
N ARG A 27 4.12 11.42 5.59
CA ARG A 27 5.57 11.30 5.42
C ARG A 27 6.32 11.29 6.73
N GLN A 28 5.97 12.20 7.63
CA GLN A 28 6.57 12.27 8.96
C GLN A 28 6.31 10.99 9.74
N PHE A 29 5.07 10.51 9.71
CA PHE A 29 4.66 9.31 10.42
C PHE A 29 5.38 8.05 9.89
N LEU A 30 5.32 7.82 8.58
CA LEU A 30 6.00 6.70 7.92
C LEU A 30 7.52 6.78 8.10
N GLY A 31 8.10 7.98 8.13
CA GLY A 31 9.54 8.19 8.37
C GLY A 31 10.01 7.60 9.69
N GLY A 32 9.17 7.67 10.73
CA GLY A 32 9.43 7.04 12.04
C GLY A 32 9.44 5.50 12.00
N LEU A 33 8.95 4.90 10.92
CA LEU A 33 8.87 3.45 10.72
C LEU A 33 9.90 2.92 9.72
N SER A 34 10.83 3.74 9.25
CA SER A 34 11.82 3.37 8.23
C SER A 34 12.69 2.15 8.60
N GLY A 35 12.80 1.81 9.90
CA GLY A 35 13.55 0.65 10.39
C GLY A 35 12.80 -0.68 10.43
N VAL A 36 11.49 -0.72 10.18
CA VAL A 36 10.66 -1.92 10.38
C VAL A 36 10.89 -2.99 9.31
N ARG A 37 10.64 -4.26 9.66
CA ARG A 37 10.69 -5.38 8.71
C ARG A 37 9.33 -5.78 8.17
N SER A 38 8.27 -5.53 8.95
CA SER A 38 6.89 -5.78 8.55
C SER A 38 6.07 -4.51 8.79
N LEU A 39 5.29 -4.12 7.80
CA LEU A 39 4.38 -2.97 7.88
C LEU A 39 3.00 -3.39 7.41
N ASP A 40 2.01 -3.24 8.28
CA ASP A 40 0.61 -3.26 7.88
C ASP A 40 0.11 -1.82 7.83
N PHE A 41 -0.29 -1.37 6.65
CA PHE A 41 -0.76 -0.01 6.44
C PHE A 41 -2.25 0.01 6.06
N TYR A 42 -3.04 0.53 6.99
CA TYR A 42 -4.47 0.75 6.87
C TYR A 42 -4.72 2.26 6.87
N CYS A 43 -5.55 2.72 5.94
CA CYS A 43 -5.82 4.15 5.76
C CYS A 43 -7.34 4.37 5.71
N GLY A 44 -7.80 5.43 6.39
CA GLY A 44 -9.14 5.58 6.96
C GLY A 44 -10.33 5.65 6.00
N ASP A 45 -11.12 6.74 6.06
CA ASP A 45 -12.39 6.86 5.31
C ASP A 45 -12.49 8.04 4.31
N ARG A 46 -11.46 8.87 4.07
CA ARG A 46 -11.49 9.99 3.08
C ARG A 46 -10.51 9.84 1.92
N GLN A 47 -10.77 10.48 0.79
CA GLN A 47 -9.74 10.59 -0.26
C GLN A 47 -8.60 11.53 0.18
N LEU A 48 -7.37 11.13 -0.10
CA LEU A 48 -6.16 11.91 0.17
C LEU A 48 -5.45 12.23 -1.15
N GLU A 49 -5.33 13.51 -1.48
CA GLU A 49 -4.57 13.97 -2.66
C GLU A 49 -3.13 14.34 -2.27
N VAL A 50 -2.16 13.64 -2.87
CA VAL A 50 -0.74 13.96 -2.76
C VAL A 50 -0.33 14.80 -3.98
N LYS A 51 -0.01 16.07 -3.75
CA LYS A 51 0.42 16.99 -4.81
C LYS A 51 1.92 16.93 -5.06
N ASN A 52 2.29 17.03 -6.34
CA ASN A 52 3.67 17.21 -6.82
C ASN A 52 4.65 16.10 -6.40
N ASN A 53 4.15 14.90 -6.13
CA ASN A 53 4.93 13.68 -5.90
C ASN A 53 6.09 13.81 -4.88
N HIS A 54 5.91 14.62 -3.82
CA HIS A 54 6.96 15.05 -2.87
C HIS A 54 7.54 13.96 -1.94
N GLY A 55 7.58 12.69 -2.35
CA GLY A 55 8.16 11.63 -1.54
C GLY A 55 7.43 11.46 -0.20
N TRP A 56 6.09 11.42 -0.26
CA TRP A 56 5.24 11.21 0.92
C TRP A 56 5.50 9.86 1.57
N CYS A 57 5.94 8.87 0.78
CA CYS A 57 6.37 7.58 1.28
C CYS A 57 7.90 7.56 1.39
N PRO A 58 8.47 7.29 2.57
CA PRO A 58 9.92 7.15 2.73
C PRO A 58 10.39 5.81 2.15
N THR A 59 11.68 5.72 1.84
CA THR A 59 12.30 4.45 1.47
C THR A 59 12.42 3.51 2.68
N PHE A 60 11.86 2.32 2.56
CA PHE A 60 11.89 1.27 3.57
C PHE A 60 12.93 0.20 3.24
N ASN A 61 14.20 0.47 3.58
CA ASN A 61 15.31 -0.43 3.26
C ASN A 61 15.23 -1.78 4.00
N ASN A 62 14.59 -1.84 5.17
CA ASN A 62 14.50 -3.08 5.96
C ASN A 62 13.19 -3.85 5.75
N LEU A 63 12.23 -3.27 5.02
CA LEU A 63 10.90 -3.82 4.89
C LEU A 63 10.90 -5.02 3.96
N THR A 64 10.44 -6.14 4.51
CA THR A 64 10.36 -7.43 3.82
C THR A 64 8.92 -7.92 3.69
N ASN A 65 8.01 -7.43 4.54
CA ASN A 65 6.60 -7.78 4.54
C ASN A 65 5.76 -6.50 4.52
N LEU A 66 4.86 -6.38 3.55
CA LEU A 66 3.96 -5.24 3.43
C LEU A 66 2.53 -5.73 3.26
N THR A 67 1.63 -5.25 4.12
CA THR A 67 0.19 -5.44 3.97
C THR A 67 -0.47 -4.11 3.66
N LEU A 68 -1.25 -4.05 2.57
CA LEU A 68 -2.01 -2.87 2.16
C LEU A 68 -3.52 -3.16 2.13
N ASP A 69 -4.31 -2.21 2.60
CA ASP A 69 -5.78 -2.24 2.53
C ASP A 69 -6.33 -1.64 1.21
N SER A 70 -7.64 -1.74 1.00
CA SER A 70 -8.36 -1.36 -0.22
C SER A 70 -8.03 0.05 -0.72
N TRP A 71 -7.76 0.99 0.19
CA TRP A 71 -7.32 2.34 -0.13
C TRP A 71 -6.09 2.46 -1.03
N CYS A 72 -5.15 1.54 -0.91
CA CYS A 72 -3.90 1.59 -1.68
C CYS A 72 -4.04 0.94 -3.05
N VAL A 73 -5.13 0.19 -3.27
CA VAL A 73 -5.44 -0.54 -4.50
C VAL A 73 -6.58 0.09 -5.29
N HIS A 74 -7.07 1.26 -4.88
CA HIS A 74 -7.98 2.10 -5.65
C HIS A 74 -7.23 3.24 -6.35
N ALA A 75 -7.97 4.07 -7.09
CA ALA A 75 -7.47 5.28 -7.76
C ALA A 75 -6.19 5.03 -8.57
N ASP A 76 -6.30 4.12 -9.54
CA ASP A 76 -5.22 3.79 -10.46
C ASP A 76 -3.96 3.29 -9.73
N LEU A 77 -4.12 2.62 -8.58
CA LEU A 77 -3.03 1.94 -7.88
C LEU A 77 -1.87 2.86 -7.46
N TYR A 78 -2.12 4.18 -7.36
CA TYR A 78 -1.09 5.18 -7.06
C TYR A 78 -0.30 4.83 -5.80
N ALA A 79 -0.99 4.58 -4.68
CA ALA A 79 -0.32 4.27 -3.42
C ALA A 79 0.41 2.92 -3.46
N LEU A 80 -0.17 1.89 -4.08
CA LEU A 80 0.49 0.61 -4.29
C LEU A 80 1.83 0.82 -5.01
N ILE A 81 1.85 1.52 -6.15
CA ILE A 81 3.08 1.76 -6.92
C ILE A 81 4.12 2.49 -6.06
N VAL A 82 3.72 3.55 -5.37
CA VAL A 82 4.64 4.31 -4.51
C VAL A 82 5.25 3.43 -3.43
N PHE A 83 4.47 2.56 -2.78
CA PHE A 83 5.01 1.62 -1.79
C PHE A 83 5.98 0.62 -2.41
N LEU A 84 5.68 0.07 -3.59
CA LEU A 84 6.56 -0.87 -4.29
C LEU A 84 7.88 -0.20 -4.71
N GLN A 85 7.82 1.03 -5.23
CA GLN A 85 9.01 1.83 -5.57
C GLN A 85 9.90 2.13 -4.35
N ASN A 86 9.30 2.24 -3.15
CA ASN A 86 10.01 2.59 -1.93
C ASN A 86 10.39 1.38 -1.06
N SER A 87 10.15 0.15 -1.51
CA SER A 87 10.39 -1.08 -0.73
C SER A 87 11.33 -2.05 -1.47
N PRO A 88 12.62 -1.70 -1.65
CA PRO A 88 13.54 -2.45 -2.54
C PRO A 88 13.84 -3.88 -2.09
N ASN A 89 13.64 -4.20 -0.80
CA ASN A 89 13.90 -5.53 -0.23
C ASN A 89 12.60 -6.28 0.13
N LEU A 90 11.48 -5.89 -0.48
CA LEU A 90 10.19 -6.50 -0.21
C LEU A 90 10.16 -7.96 -0.69
N LYS A 91 9.78 -8.87 0.21
CA LYS A 91 9.69 -10.32 -0.05
C LYS A 91 8.26 -10.82 -0.10
N LYS A 92 7.38 -10.23 0.69
CA LYS A 92 5.96 -10.57 0.77
C LYS A 92 5.11 -9.32 0.67
N LEU A 93 4.18 -9.35 -0.28
CA LEU A 93 3.11 -8.36 -0.41
C LEU A 93 1.78 -9.03 -0.09
N THR A 94 0.96 -8.39 0.75
CA THR A 94 -0.42 -8.80 1.01
C THR A 94 -1.35 -7.65 0.65
N LEU A 95 -2.27 -7.88 -0.28
CA LEU A 95 -3.28 -6.93 -0.72
C LEU A 95 -4.65 -7.36 -0.23
N LYS A 96 -5.32 -6.50 0.54
CA LYS A 96 -6.69 -6.72 1.00
C LYS A 96 -7.65 -5.91 0.13
N LEU A 97 -8.34 -6.59 -0.78
CA LEU A 97 -9.35 -6.01 -1.67
C LEU A 97 -10.71 -6.05 -0.96
N ASN A 98 -10.89 -5.15 0.00
CA ASN A 98 -12.16 -4.95 0.70
C ASN A 98 -13.09 -4.03 -0.11
N GLU A 99 -14.36 -3.97 0.28
CA GLU A 99 -15.32 -3.05 -0.32
C GLU A 99 -14.80 -1.59 -0.33
N PRO A 100 -15.00 -0.86 -1.44
CA PRO A 100 -14.62 0.54 -1.51
C PRO A 100 -15.40 1.34 -0.47
N ARG A 101 -14.67 2.07 0.38
CA ARG A 101 -15.27 3.06 1.27
C ARG A 101 -15.54 4.33 0.48
N TYR A 102 -16.65 4.98 0.77
CA TYR A 102 -17.02 6.26 0.16
C TYR A 102 -17.25 7.31 1.24
N HIS A 103 -16.74 8.50 1.00
CA HIS A 103 -17.01 9.67 1.81
C HIS A 103 -17.49 10.81 0.93
N ASN A 104 -18.70 11.29 1.20
CA ASN A 104 -19.39 12.30 0.38
C ASN A 104 -19.47 11.94 -1.11
N GLY A 105 -19.66 10.65 -1.42
CA GLY A 105 -19.74 10.13 -2.80
C GLY A 105 -18.39 9.97 -3.51
N VAL A 106 -17.27 10.23 -2.83
CA VAL A 106 -15.92 10.05 -3.37
C VAL A 106 -15.31 8.78 -2.77
N VAL A 107 -14.69 7.94 -3.59
CA VAL A 107 -13.97 6.75 -3.12
C VAL A 107 -12.77 7.15 -2.27
N SER A 108 -12.64 6.50 -1.14
CA SER A 108 -11.57 6.72 -0.20
C SER A 108 -10.31 6.01 -0.70
N ALA A 109 -9.29 6.80 -1.04
CA ALA A 109 -8.06 6.33 -1.68
C ALA A 109 -6.95 7.39 -1.51
N ILE A 110 -5.69 6.95 -1.62
CA ILE A 110 -4.56 7.87 -1.80
C ILE A 110 -4.38 8.08 -3.29
N ILE A 111 -4.51 9.34 -3.73
CA ILE A 111 -4.42 9.72 -5.14
C ILE A 111 -3.26 10.68 -5.36
N GLY A 112 -2.72 10.67 -6.56
CA GLY A 112 -1.67 11.57 -6.99
C GLY A 112 -1.26 11.29 -8.42
N GLU A 113 -0.34 12.09 -8.93
CA GLU A 113 0.24 11.92 -10.26
C GLU A 113 1.62 11.25 -10.14
N LEU A 114 1.87 10.26 -10.99
CA LEU A 114 3.18 9.60 -11.14
C LEU A 114 3.64 9.73 -12.58
N GLU A 115 4.79 10.37 -12.79
CA GLU A 115 5.46 10.39 -14.10
C GLU A 115 6.08 9.02 -14.42
N ASP A 116 6.75 8.41 -13.44
CA ASP A 116 7.29 7.06 -13.53
C ASP A 116 6.48 6.11 -12.64
N ARG A 117 5.91 5.08 -13.27
CA ARG A 117 5.09 4.05 -12.63
C ARG A 117 5.79 2.70 -12.58
N SER A 118 7.01 2.64 -13.09
CA SER A 118 7.86 1.45 -13.03
C SER A 118 8.27 1.19 -11.59
N PHE A 119 8.29 -0.07 -11.20
CA PHE A 119 8.84 -0.49 -9.91
C PHE A 119 9.63 -1.77 -10.10
N THR A 120 10.64 -1.97 -9.26
CA THR A 120 11.42 -3.20 -9.24
C THR A 120 11.18 -3.89 -7.90
N CYS A 121 10.72 -5.15 -7.97
CA CYS A 121 10.42 -5.99 -6.82
C CYS A 121 11.18 -7.32 -6.96
N GLU A 122 12.49 -7.24 -7.20
CA GLU A 122 13.32 -8.39 -7.55
C GLU A 122 13.37 -9.47 -6.45
N GLN A 123 13.20 -9.05 -5.19
CA GLN A 123 13.19 -9.93 -4.03
C GLN A 123 11.79 -10.43 -3.65
N LEU A 124 10.75 -10.00 -4.37
CA LEU A 124 9.37 -10.35 -4.05
C LEU A 124 9.15 -11.84 -4.35
N GLU A 125 8.98 -12.63 -3.29
CA GLU A 125 8.83 -14.07 -3.34
C GLU A 125 7.36 -14.45 -3.47
N ILE A 126 6.47 -13.70 -2.81
CA ILE A 126 5.03 -14.01 -2.72
C ILE A 126 4.16 -12.76 -2.71
N VAL A 127 3.02 -12.86 -3.41
CA VAL A 127 1.92 -11.91 -3.34
C VAL A 127 0.66 -12.65 -2.90
N GLU A 128 0.09 -12.24 -1.78
CA GLU A 128 -1.20 -12.72 -1.28
C GLU A 128 -2.27 -11.68 -1.59
N ILE A 129 -3.32 -12.08 -2.28
CA ILE A 129 -4.47 -11.23 -2.57
C ILE A 129 -5.67 -11.81 -1.83
N ILE A 130 -6.22 -11.03 -0.91
CA ILE A 130 -7.39 -11.39 -0.11
C ILE A 130 -8.54 -10.55 -0.65
N CYS A 131 -9.48 -11.18 -1.36
CA CYS A 131 -10.60 -10.50 -2.01
C CYS A 131 -11.89 -10.70 -1.23
N SER A 132 -12.54 -9.61 -0.84
CA SER A 132 -13.92 -9.65 -0.33
C SER A 132 -14.92 -9.91 -1.46
N GLU A 133 -16.05 -10.53 -1.14
CA GLU A 133 -17.17 -10.72 -2.06
C GLU A 133 -17.55 -9.40 -2.75
N GLY A 134 -17.83 -9.44 -4.07
CA GLY A 134 -18.24 -8.28 -4.85
C GLY A 134 -17.08 -7.41 -5.37
N ASN A 135 -15.82 -7.77 -5.12
CA ASN A 135 -14.63 -7.06 -5.57
C ASN A 135 -13.88 -7.78 -6.70
N GLU A 136 -14.56 -8.68 -7.44
CA GLU A 136 -13.93 -9.53 -8.46
C GLU A 136 -13.37 -8.73 -9.64
N LEU A 137 -13.99 -7.61 -9.99
CA LEU A 137 -13.48 -6.71 -11.02
C LEU A 137 -12.20 -5.99 -10.58
N LEU A 138 -12.13 -5.58 -9.31
CA LEU A 138 -10.93 -4.98 -8.74
C LEU A 138 -9.80 -6.01 -8.68
N LEU A 139 -10.11 -7.23 -8.25
CA LEU A 139 -9.19 -8.36 -8.27
C LEU A 139 -8.62 -8.57 -9.67
N LEU A 140 -9.46 -8.62 -10.70
CA LEU A 140 -9.00 -8.79 -12.07
C LEU A 140 -8.05 -7.67 -12.50
N GLY A 141 -8.38 -6.41 -12.21
CA GLY A 141 -7.54 -5.27 -12.54
C GLY A 141 -6.19 -5.28 -11.82
N VAL A 142 -6.18 -5.53 -10.50
CA VAL A 142 -4.96 -5.64 -9.70
C VAL A 142 -4.11 -6.82 -10.17
N TYR A 143 -4.73 -7.97 -10.42
CA TYR A 143 -4.02 -9.16 -10.88
C TYR A 143 -3.35 -8.92 -12.24
N GLN A 144 -4.07 -8.30 -13.19
CA GLN A 144 -3.52 -7.97 -14.51
C GLN A 144 -2.37 -6.96 -14.41
N PHE A 145 -2.52 -5.92 -13.59
CA PHE A 145 -1.47 -4.94 -13.35
C PHE A 145 -0.19 -5.59 -12.80
N LEU A 146 -0.31 -6.48 -11.81
CA LEU A 146 0.85 -7.16 -11.23
C LEU A 146 1.56 -8.07 -12.23
N LEU A 147 0.81 -8.70 -13.14
CA LEU A 147 1.36 -9.52 -14.23
C LEU A 147 2.10 -8.67 -15.27
N GLU A 148 1.43 -7.65 -15.81
CA GLU A 148 1.90 -6.93 -17.00
C GLU A 148 2.92 -5.85 -16.66
N GLU A 149 2.64 -5.06 -15.62
CA GLU A 149 3.46 -3.91 -15.24
C GLU A 149 4.47 -4.28 -14.14
N GLY A 150 4.08 -5.20 -13.24
CA GLY A 150 4.92 -5.65 -12.14
C GLY A 150 5.87 -6.80 -12.47
N GLY A 151 5.66 -7.50 -13.59
CA GLY A 151 6.43 -8.69 -13.95
C GLY A 151 6.30 -9.84 -12.94
N ILE A 152 5.27 -9.83 -12.09
CA ILE A 152 5.07 -10.82 -11.04
C ILE A 152 4.47 -12.07 -11.66
N ARG A 153 5.09 -13.22 -11.44
CA ARG A 153 4.63 -14.47 -12.08
C ARG A 153 3.41 -15.05 -11.37
N PRO A 154 2.52 -15.77 -12.09
CA PRO A 154 1.36 -16.43 -11.50
C PRO A 154 1.68 -17.36 -10.32
N ASP A 155 2.82 -18.06 -10.34
CA ASP A 155 3.24 -18.96 -9.25
C ASP A 155 3.56 -18.24 -7.93
N GLN A 156 3.85 -16.95 -8.01
CA GLN A 156 4.10 -16.08 -6.85
C GLN A 156 2.80 -15.53 -6.26
N MET A 157 1.70 -15.56 -7.02
CA MET A 157 0.42 -14.98 -6.62
C MET A 157 -0.54 -16.03 -6.05
N ARG A 158 -1.08 -15.73 -4.87
CA ARG A 158 -2.07 -16.56 -4.18
C ARG A 158 -3.32 -15.73 -3.91
N VAL A 159 -4.43 -16.12 -4.50
CA VAL A 159 -5.73 -15.47 -4.29
C VAL A 159 -6.54 -16.27 -3.26
N SER A 160 -7.15 -15.56 -2.32
CA SER A 160 -8.07 -16.11 -1.34
C SER A 160 -9.30 -15.22 -1.23
N HIS A 161 -10.46 -15.81 -0.92
CA HIS A 161 -11.71 -15.08 -0.77
C HIS A 161 -12.09 -14.98 0.71
N ARG A 162 -12.51 -13.78 1.12
CA ARG A 162 -13.05 -13.53 2.45
C ARG A 162 -14.57 -13.40 2.34
N ASN A 163 -15.27 -14.34 2.98
CA ASN A 163 -16.72 -14.28 3.21
C ASN A 163 -17.08 -13.25 4.28
#